data_AF-A0A7X4A2J2-F1
#
_entry.id   AF-A0A7X4A2J2-F1
#
_cell.length_a   1.000
_cell.length_b   1.000
_cell.length_c   1.000
_cell.angle_alpha   90.00
_cell.angle_beta   90.00
_cell.angle_gamma   90.00
#
_symmetry.space_group_name_H-M   'P 1'
#
loop_
_entity.id
_entity.type
_entity.pdbx_description
1 polymer ?
#
loop_
_entity_poly.entity_id
_entity_poly.type
_entity_poly.pdbx_seq_one_letter_code
_entity_poly.pdbx_strand_id
1 'polypeptide(L)'
;MTSDRSPTPLADVARRVVWFKPPQETLEDEVFFLNHVMIYGRADDILETRHHFNDDALRNALQNALPGIWDPRSWAYWHLVLDLLPVPPMPVRFPEMDESLRGYGGPPKAVHPEPFNTPSPMD
;
A
#
# COMPACT_ATOMS: atom_id res chain seq x y z
N MET A 1 11.25 27.57 21.64
CA MET A 1 9.77 27.44 21.66
C MET A 1 9.39 26.07 21.14
N THR A 2 9.59 25.04 21.95
CA THR A 2 9.09 23.69 21.67
C THR A 2 7.63 23.67 22.09
N SER A 3 6.72 23.75 21.12
CA SER A 3 5.31 23.47 21.42
C SER A 3 5.22 22.01 21.83
N ASP A 4 4.94 21.79 23.11
CA ASP A 4 4.50 20.53 23.65
C ASP A 4 3.15 20.20 22.99
N ARG A 5 3.19 19.44 21.89
CA ARG A 5 2.00 18.99 21.17
C ARG A 5 1.81 17.53 21.57
N SER A 6 0.95 17.30 22.56
CA SER A 6 0.51 15.95 22.92
C SER A 6 0.04 15.21 21.65
N PRO A 7 0.40 13.92 21.47
CA PRO A 7 0.02 13.18 20.28
C PRO A 7 -1.51 13.10 20.20
N THR A 8 -2.07 13.53 19.08
CA THR A 8 -3.49 13.32 18.78
C THR A 8 -3.71 11.86 18.39
N PRO A 9 -4.92 11.30 18.59
CA PRO A 9 -5.23 9.94 18.13
C PRO A 9 -4.85 9.71 16.65
N LEU A 10 -5.09 10.72 15.80
CA LEU A 10 -4.72 10.69 14.40
C LEU A 10 -3.19 10.66 14.16
N ALA A 11 -2.40 11.36 14.99
CA ALA A 11 -0.94 11.29 14.93
C ALA A 11 -0.41 9.91 15.34
N ASP A 12 -1.12 9.21 16.23
CA ASP A 12 -0.79 7.83 16.59
C ASP A 12 -1.11 6.85 15.46
N VAL A 13 -2.22 7.05 14.75
CA VAL A 13 -2.52 6.32 13.51
C VAL A 13 -1.42 6.55 12.48
N ALA A 14 -1.07 7.81 12.20
CA ALA A 14 -0.03 8.17 11.24
C ALA A 14 1.32 7.49 11.56
N ARG A 15 1.71 7.43 12.84
CA ARG A 15 2.95 6.76 13.25
C ARG A 15 2.91 5.24 13.03
N ARG A 16 1.73 4.61 13.14
CA ARG A 16 1.55 3.17 12.90
C ARG A 16 1.58 2.84 11.41
N VAL A 17 0.87 3.62 10.59
CA VAL A 17 0.72 3.33 9.15
C VAL A 17 1.87 3.87 8.30
N VAL A 18 2.57 4.90 8.79
CA VAL A 18 3.74 5.51 8.14
C VAL A 18 4.88 5.61 9.15
N TRP A 19 5.54 4.50 9.44
CA TRP A 19 6.58 4.44 10.48
C TRP A 19 7.91 5.14 10.10
N PHE A 20 8.10 5.48 8.82
CA PHE A 20 9.35 6.04 8.30
C PHE A 20 9.32 7.55 8.08
N LYS A 21 8.18 8.21 8.34
CA LYS A 21 8.00 9.66 8.19
C LYS A 21 7.42 10.25 9.49
N PRO A 22 7.80 11.48 9.89
CA PRO A 22 7.17 12.13 11.04
C PRO A 22 5.64 12.22 10.86
N PRO A 23 4.84 12.00 11.92
CA PRO A 23 3.38 12.00 11.79
C PRO A 23 2.85 13.37 11.41
N GLN A 24 3.50 14.47 11.81
CA GLN A 24 3.10 15.82 11.42
C GLN A 24 3.23 16.04 9.91
N GLU A 25 4.39 15.70 9.34
CA GLU A 25 4.61 15.80 7.88
C GLU A 25 3.78 14.79 7.09
N THR A 26 3.38 13.68 7.71
CA THR A 26 2.47 12.70 7.10
C THR A 26 1.06 13.26 7.00
N LEU A 27 0.58 13.89 8.07
CA LEU A 27 -0.78 14.47 8.13
C LEU A 27 -0.93 15.75 7.29
N GLU A 28 0.16 16.38 6.88
CA GLU A 28 0.15 17.47 5.90
C GLU A 28 -0.21 17.01 4.48
N ASP A 29 -0.02 15.73 4.17
CA ASP A 29 -0.39 15.11 2.89
C ASP A 29 -1.51 14.09 3.10
N GLU A 30 -2.75 14.56 3.01
CA GLU A 30 -3.95 13.76 3.24
C GLU A 30 -4.03 12.54 2.31
N VAL A 31 -3.74 12.71 1.01
CA VAL A 31 -3.81 11.61 0.04
C VAL A 31 -2.80 10.53 0.40
N PHE A 32 -1.56 10.92 0.69
CA PHE A 32 -0.52 10.00 1.08
C PHE A 32 -0.88 9.26 2.38
N PHE A 33 -1.36 9.99 3.39
CA PHE A 33 -1.76 9.42 4.67
C PHE A 33 -2.91 8.42 4.50
N LEU A 34 -3.99 8.79 3.80
CA LEU A 34 -5.15 7.94 3.59
C LEU A 34 -4.81 6.69 2.76
N ASN A 35 -3.94 6.82 1.74
CA ASN A 35 -3.42 5.64 1.03
C ASN A 35 -2.77 4.63 2.00
N HIS A 36 -1.96 5.10 2.95
CA HIS A 36 -1.33 4.22 3.95
C HIS A 36 -2.32 3.66 4.98
N VAL A 37 -3.31 4.44 5.41
CA VAL A 37 -4.39 3.93 6.29
C VAL A 37 -5.17 2.83 5.60
N MET A 38 -5.49 2.99 4.32
CA MET A 38 -6.29 2.01 3.57
C MET A 38 -5.55 0.69 3.37
N ILE A 39 -4.23 0.71 3.24
CA ILE A 39 -3.41 -0.49 3.06
C ILE A 39 -2.99 -1.13 4.38
N TYR A 40 -2.51 -0.34 5.33
CA TYR A 40 -1.85 -0.82 6.55
C TYR A 40 -2.67 -0.61 7.83
N GLY A 41 -3.77 0.15 7.76
CA GLY A 41 -4.60 0.48 8.91
C GLY A 41 -5.32 -0.74 9.46
N ARG A 42 -5.41 -0.80 10.79
CA ARG A 42 -6.26 -1.74 11.53
C ARG A 42 -7.69 -1.21 11.59
N ALA A 43 -8.62 -2.05 12.05
CA ALA A 43 -10.02 -1.63 12.23
C ALA A 43 -10.15 -0.35 13.07
N ASP A 44 -9.45 -0.27 14.20
CA ASP A 44 -9.46 0.91 15.07
C ASP A 44 -8.82 2.14 14.40
N ASP A 45 -7.78 1.93 13.57
CA ASP A 45 -7.16 3.02 12.80
C ASP A 45 -8.12 3.59 11.76
N ILE A 46 -8.88 2.71 11.10
CA ILE A 46 -9.89 3.10 10.11
C ILE A 46 -11.04 3.85 10.79
N LEU A 47 -11.50 3.37 11.94
CA LEU A 47 -12.55 4.05 12.72
C LEU A 47 -12.09 5.43 13.18
N GLU A 48 -10.89 5.52 13.75
CA GLU A 48 -10.32 6.81 14.18
C GLU A 48 -10.18 7.75 12.98
N THR A 49 -9.63 7.27 11.86
CA THR A 49 -9.49 8.08 10.63
C THR A 49 -10.84 8.60 10.14
N ARG A 50 -11.90 7.78 10.21
CA ARG A 50 -13.26 8.16 9.80
C ARG A 50 -13.92 9.21 10.71
N HIS A 51 -13.38 9.49 11.88
CA HIS A 51 -13.80 10.64 12.68
C HIS A 51 -13.32 11.99 12.11
N HIS A 52 -12.26 11.97 11.29
CA HIS A 52 -11.66 13.19 10.72
C HIS A 52 -11.89 13.31 9.21
N PHE A 53 -12.00 12.19 8.50
CA PHE A 53 -12.14 12.13 7.04
C PHE A 53 -13.44 11.42 6.64
N ASN A 54 -14.19 12.02 5.71
CA ASN A 54 -15.40 11.43 5.18
C ASN A 54 -15.09 10.45 4.03
N ASP A 55 -16.12 9.79 3.51
CA ASP A 55 -15.95 8.87 2.37
C ASP A 55 -15.41 9.58 1.12
N ASP A 56 -15.71 10.88 0.92
CA ASP A 56 -15.20 11.62 -0.24
C ASP A 56 -13.68 11.80 -0.21
N ALA A 57 -13.10 12.03 0.98
CA ALA A 57 -11.66 12.03 1.18
C ALA A 57 -11.04 10.66 0.85
N LEU A 58 -11.67 9.57 1.27
CA LEU A 58 -11.24 8.21 0.93
C LEU A 58 -11.35 7.92 -0.57
N ARG A 59 -12.43 8.39 -1.23
CA ARG A 59 -12.58 8.29 -2.69
C ARG A 59 -11.48 9.07 -3.41
N ASN A 60 -11.18 10.28 -2.95
CA ASN A 60 -10.10 11.11 -3.50
C ASN A 60 -8.73 10.44 -3.35
N ALA A 61 -8.46 9.80 -2.20
CA ALA A 61 -7.23 9.04 -1.97
C ALA A 61 -7.10 7.83 -2.92
N LEU A 62 -8.21 7.14 -3.19
CA LEU A 62 -8.29 6.04 -4.15
C LEU A 62 -8.10 6.49 -5.61
N GLN A 63 -8.68 7.63 -5.98
CA GLN A 63 -8.50 8.23 -7.32
C GLN A 63 -7.06 8.66 -7.55
N ASN A 64 -6.39 9.14 -6.51
CA ASN A 64 -4.98 9.54 -6.53
C ASN A 64 -4.07 8.45 -5.92
N ALA A 65 -4.44 7.19 -6.12
CA ALA A 65 -3.75 6.06 -5.51
C ALA A 65 -2.27 6.00 -5.89
N LEU A 66 -1.40 5.90 -4.89
CA LEU A 66 0.04 5.88 -5.10
C LEU A 66 0.48 4.57 -5.77
N PRO A 67 1.19 4.61 -6.91
CA PRO A 67 1.69 3.38 -7.53
C PRO A 67 2.68 2.66 -6.61
N GLY A 68 2.50 1.34 -6.44
CA GLY A 68 3.44 0.48 -5.73
C GLY A 68 3.17 0.25 -4.24
N ILE A 69 2.20 0.93 -3.62
CA ILE A 69 1.75 0.60 -2.24
C ILE A 69 0.52 -0.33 -2.24
N TRP A 70 -0.29 -0.30 -3.30
CA TRP A 70 -1.53 -1.07 -3.37
C TRP A 70 -1.30 -2.53 -3.73
N ASP A 71 -1.98 -3.41 -2.99
CA ASP A 71 -2.13 -4.82 -3.32
C ASP A 71 -3.54 -5.11 -3.88
N PRO A 72 -3.71 -6.18 -4.70
CA PRO A 72 -5.00 -6.48 -5.35
C PRO A 72 -6.17 -6.65 -4.38
N ARG A 73 -5.93 -7.19 -3.19
CA ARG A 73 -6.99 -7.47 -2.20
C ARG A 73 -7.49 -6.17 -1.60
N SER A 74 -6.58 -5.31 -1.15
CA SER A 74 -6.94 -4.01 -0.57
C SER A 74 -7.58 -3.09 -1.62
N TRP A 75 -7.11 -3.15 -2.87
CA TRP A 75 -7.70 -2.42 -3.99
C TRP A 75 -9.17 -2.79 -4.22
N ALA A 76 -9.47 -4.08 -4.37
CA ALA A 76 -10.84 -4.56 -4.57
C ALA A 76 -11.73 -4.26 -3.36
N TYR A 77 -11.21 -4.45 -2.14
CA TYR A 77 -11.95 -4.20 -0.91
C TYR A 77 -12.40 -2.75 -0.80
N TRP A 78 -11.51 -1.78 -0.99
CA TRP A 78 -11.88 -0.37 -0.82
C TRP A 78 -12.79 0.17 -1.93
N HIS A 79 -12.67 -0.35 -3.15
CA HIS A 79 -13.66 -0.05 -4.20
C HIS A 79 -15.05 -0.58 -3.84
N LEU A 80 -15.13 -1.77 -3.24
CA LEU A 80 -16.39 -2.32 -2.75
C LEU A 80 -16.95 -1.49 -1.58
N VAL A 81 -16.12 -1.15 -0.58
CA VAL A 81 -16.52 -0.37 0.60
C VAL A 81 -17.07 1.01 0.22
N LEU A 82 -16.53 1.64 -0.82
CA LEU A 82 -16.92 2.99 -1.25
C LEU A 82 -17.93 3.01 -2.41
N ASP A 83 -18.45 1.84 -2.79
CA ASP A 83 -19.41 1.65 -3.90
C ASP A 83 -18.89 2.20 -5.24
N LEU A 84 -17.62 1.92 -5.54
CA LEU A 84 -16.92 2.34 -6.76
C LEU A 84 -16.74 1.15 -7.70
N LEU A 85 -17.81 0.79 -8.41
CA LEU A 85 -17.82 -0.31 -9.38
C LEU A 85 -18.06 0.20 -10.81
N PRO A 86 -17.44 -0.41 -11.84
CA PRO A 86 -16.51 -1.55 -11.77
C PRO A 86 -15.12 -1.17 -11.23
N VAL A 87 -14.43 -2.13 -10.60
CA VAL A 87 -13.07 -1.93 -10.07
C VAL A 87 -12.09 -1.70 -11.24
N PRO A 88 -11.42 -0.54 -11.32
CA PRO A 88 -10.43 -0.26 -12.36
C PRO A 88 -9.14 -1.08 -12.16
N PRO A 89 -8.26 -1.16 -13.17
CA PRO A 89 -6.91 -1.70 -12.99
C PRO A 89 -6.14 -0.95 -11.90
N MET A 90 -5.26 -1.64 -11.19
CA MET A 90 -4.42 -1.01 -10.17
C MET A 90 -3.44 0.02 -10.77
N PRO A 91 -3.06 1.05 -10.00
CA PRO A 91 -2.04 2.00 -10.42
C PRO A 91 -0.69 1.28 -10.55
N VAL A 92 -0.10 1.37 -11.74
CA VAL A 92 1.23 0.84 -12.05
C VAL A 92 2.24 1.98 -12.18
N ARG A 93 3.47 1.76 -11.71
CA ARG A 93 4.53 2.78 -11.74
C ARG A 93 4.93 3.17 -13.18
N PHE A 94 4.87 2.20 -14.09
CA PHE A 94 5.24 2.34 -15.49
C PHE A 94 4.16 1.69 -16.37
N PRO A 95 3.12 2.44 -16.77
CA PRO A 95 2.01 1.88 -17.55
C PRO A 95 2.47 1.26 -18.87
N GLU A 96 3.46 1.86 -19.53
CA GLU A 96 4.05 1.35 -20.78
C GLU A 96 4.73 -0.02 -20.63
N MET A 97 5.30 -0.30 -19.45
CA MET A 97 6.00 -1.56 -19.19
C MET A 97 5.02 -2.68 -18.77
N ASP A 98 3.90 -2.36 -18.12
CA ASP A 98 2.87 -3.36 -17.78
C ASP A 98 2.26 -3.99 -19.03
N GLU A 99 1.97 -3.17 -20.05
CA GLU A 99 1.34 -3.63 -21.27
C GLU A 99 2.28 -4.52 -22.12
N SER A 100 3.57 -4.19 -22.17
CA SER A 100 4.56 -5.04 -22.84
C SER A 100 4.76 -6.39 -22.13
N LEU A 101 4.77 -6.42 -20.80
CA LEU A 101 4.94 -7.65 -20.01
C LEU A 101 3.74 -8.60 -20.08
N ARG A 102 2.53 -8.13 -20.44
CA ARG A 102 1.39 -9.03 -20.71
C ARG A 102 1.62 -9.93 -21.92
N GLY A 103 2.50 -9.54 -22.85
CA GLY A 103 2.91 -10.36 -24.01
C GLY A 103 4.17 -11.21 -23.77
N TYR A 104 4.98 -10.89 -22.76
CA TYR A 104 6.13 -11.70 -22.36
C TYR A 104 5.67 -12.79 -21.40
N GLY A 105 5.72 -14.05 -21.84
CA GLY A 105 5.38 -15.23 -21.03
C GLY A 105 6.34 -15.48 -19.87
N GLY A 106 6.40 -14.54 -18.91
CA GLY A 106 7.28 -14.55 -17.75
C GLY A 106 8.78 -14.56 -18.09
N PRO A 107 9.66 -14.16 -17.15
CA PRO A 107 11.02 -14.65 -17.21
C PRO A 107 10.96 -16.19 -17.11
N PRO A 108 11.75 -16.96 -17.89
CA PRO A 108 11.91 -18.38 -17.60
C PRO A 108 12.27 -18.50 -16.12
N LYS A 109 11.55 -19.36 -15.37
CA LYS A 109 11.91 -19.65 -13.97
C LYS A 109 13.41 -19.82 -13.94
N ALA A 110 14.11 -19.03 -13.12
CA ALA A 110 15.53 -19.21 -12.91
C ALA A 110 15.72 -20.70 -12.63
N VAL A 111 16.37 -21.41 -13.56
CA VAL A 111 16.71 -22.80 -13.38
C VAL A 111 17.61 -22.79 -12.16
N HIS A 112 17.10 -23.25 -11.02
CA HIS A 112 17.94 -23.48 -9.86
C HIS A 112 19.11 -24.33 -10.37
N PRO A 113 20.37 -23.88 -10.23
CA PRO A 113 21.47 -24.76 -10.54
C PRO A 113 21.30 -25.99 -9.64
N GLU A 114 21.15 -27.16 -10.26
CA GLU A 114 21.12 -28.45 -9.59
C GLU A 114 22.23 -28.47 -8.52
N PRO A 115 21.96 -28.96 -7.29
CA PRO A 115 23.01 -29.08 -6.30
C PRO A 115 24.11 -29.96 -6.89
N PHE A 116 25.34 -29.45 -6.87
CA PHE A 116 26.53 -30.19 -7.28
C PHE A 116 26.54 -31.53 -6.53
N ASN A 117 26.27 -32.61 -7.26
CA ASN A 117 26.31 -33.95 -6.72
C ASN A 117 27.73 -34.22 -6.21
N THR A 118 27.90 -34.25 -4.90
CA THR A 118 29.19 -34.59 -4.28
C THR A 118 29.25 -36.11 -4.23
N PRO A 119 30.20 -36.77 -4.90
CA PRO A 119 30.31 -38.22 -4.78
C PRO A 119 30.68 -38.56 -3.33
N SER A 120 29.86 -39.42 -2.71
CA SER A 120 30.11 -39.98 -1.39
C SER A 120 31.43 -40.76 -1.40
N PRO A 121 32.25 -40.71 -0.33
CA PRO A 121 33.46 -41.53 -0.27
C PRO A 121 33.06 -43.00 -0.14
N MET A 122 33.71 -43.86 -0.93
CA MET A 122 33.61 -45.32 -0.78
C MET A 122 34.37 -45.75 0.48
N ASP A 123 33.72 -46.58 1.29
CA ASP A 123 34.34 -47.35 2.40
C ASP A 123 35.40 -48.35 1.89
#